data_AF-A0A8S3X0F5-F1
#
_entry.id   AF-A0A8S3X0F5-F1
#
_cell.length_a   1.000
_cell.length_b   1.000
_cell.length_c   1.000
_cell.angle_alpha   90.00
_cell.angle_beta   90.00
_cell.angle_gamma   90.00
#
_symmetry.space_group_name_H-M   'P 1'
#
loop_
_entity.id
_entity.type
_entity.pdbx_description
1 polymer ?
#
loop_
_entity_poly.entity_id
_entity_poly.type
_entity_poly.pdbx_seq_one_letter_code
_entity_poly.pdbx_strand_id
1 'polypeptide(L)'
;MKLIYLNNIFIIKWEGVWLNITAAHRDMNGALLCIASNGVPPSVSKRILLHVLCKPRAKVIQKTITFSAGDAAVLQCHIEAYPSPNIYWTDMYINRIKNDSKHETKTISYGYEHTSRLKINNVSRDDTGPYQCHAENLLGSGNDRVTLYMLATTTAFDSSTVQIMAPSSSETTTPMNSSNADFETVITEEYSGSDAFGVILSQHQMQKQGIVSTS
;
A
#
# COMPACT_ATOMS: atom_id res chain seq x y z
N MET A 1 33.71 -11.03 -13.55
CA MET A 1 32.93 -10.39 -12.45
C MET A 1 31.53 -10.98 -12.49
N LYS A 2 30.93 -11.25 -11.33
CA LYS A 2 29.58 -11.81 -11.20
C LYS A 2 28.72 -10.83 -10.41
N LEU A 3 27.49 -10.59 -10.84
CA LEU A 3 26.50 -9.80 -10.10
C LEU A 3 25.38 -10.70 -9.63
N ILE A 4 25.03 -10.55 -8.35
CA ILE A 4 23.94 -11.29 -7.71
C ILE A 4 22.93 -10.26 -7.22
N TYR A 5 21.73 -10.26 -7.80
CA TYR A 5 20.59 -9.54 -7.25
C TYR A 5 19.85 -10.44 -6.26
N LEU A 6 19.61 -9.92 -5.06
CA LEU A 6 18.87 -10.60 -4.01
C LEU A 6 17.57 -9.83 -3.78
N ASN A 7 16.46 -10.41 -4.23
CA ASN A 7 15.14 -10.05 -3.71
C ASN A 7 14.58 -11.22 -2.89
N ASN A 8 13.52 -10.99 -2.11
CA ASN A 8 12.90 -11.99 -1.23
C ASN A 8 12.34 -13.22 -1.97
N ILE A 9 12.33 -13.23 -3.31
CA ILE A 9 11.72 -14.28 -4.14
C ILE A 9 12.69 -14.86 -5.18
N PHE A 10 13.65 -14.07 -5.70
CA PHE A 10 14.53 -14.50 -6.80
C PHE A 10 15.98 -14.08 -6.59
N ILE A 11 16.90 -14.95 -7.04
CA ILE A 11 18.33 -14.66 -7.15
C ILE A 11 18.68 -14.59 -8.63
N ILE A 12 18.98 -13.40 -9.14
CA ILE A 12 19.43 -13.23 -10.53
C ILE A 12 20.95 -13.20 -10.51
N LYS A 13 21.59 -14.13 -11.23
CA LYS A 13 23.04 -14.18 -11.42
C LYS A 13 23.39 -13.71 -12.82
N TRP A 14 24.36 -12.82 -12.91
CA TRP A 14 24.84 -12.29 -14.16
C TRP A 14 26.37 -12.35 -14.22
N GLU A 15 26.92 -12.70 -15.38
CA GLU A 15 28.38 -12.76 -15.61
C GLU A 15 28.81 -11.74 -16.66
N GLY A 16 29.84 -10.97 -16.31
CA GLY A 16 30.46 -9.98 -17.20
C GLY A 16 30.87 -8.73 -16.43
N VAL A 17 31.15 -7.65 -17.15
CA VAL A 17 31.64 -6.38 -16.59
C VAL A 17 30.52 -5.34 -16.41
N TRP A 18 29.43 -5.46 -17.18
CA TRP A 18 28.33 -4.49 -17.26
C TRP A 18 26.95 -5.12 -17.12
N LEU A 19 26.24 -4.83 -16.04
CA LEU A 19 24.83 -5.21 -15.92
C LEU A 19 23.94 -4.11 -16.48
N ASN A 20 23.15 -4.44 -17.51
CA ASN A 20 22.16 -3.55 -18.09
C ASN A 20 20.76 -3.90 -17.57
N ILE A 21 20.07 -2.93 -16.96
CA ILE A 21 18.69 -3.08 -16.46
C ILE A 21 17.82 -2.12 -17.26
N THR A 22 17.13 -2.64 -18.27
CA THR A 22 16.36 -1.84 -19.23
C THR A 22 14.90 -1.62 -18.80
N ALA A 23 14.33 -2.53 -18.01
CA ALA A 23 12.97 -2.45 -17.49
C ALA A 23 13.01 -2.50 -15.96
N ALA A 24 13.47 -1.41 -15.33
CA ALA A 24 13.53 -1.31 -13.89
C ALA A 24 12.11 -1.26 -13.30
N HIS A 25 11.78 -2.22 -12.43
CA HIS A 25 10.52 -2.25 -11.70
C HIS A 25 10.76 -1.93 -10.22
N ARG A 26 9.72 -1.45 -9.53
CA ARG A 26 9.81 -1.03 -8.12
C ARG A 26 10.29 -2.13 -7.17
N ASP A 27 9.99 -3.38 -7.49
CA ASP A 27 10.44 -4.55 -6.73
C ASP A 27 11.94 -4.84 -6.91
N MET A 28 12.60 -4.24 -7.90
CA MET A 28 14.04 -4.34 -8.11
C MET A 28 14.84 -3.49 -7.12
N ASN A 29 14.18 -2.65 -6.31
CA ASN A 29 14.83 -1.98 -5.19
C ASN A 29 15.49 -3.02 -4.28
N GLY A 30 16.71 -2.74 -3.82
CA GLY A 30 17.42 -3.67 -2.94
C GLY A 30 18.91 -3.72 -3.22
N ALA A 31 19.55 -4.80 -2.77
CA ALA A 31 21.00 -4.91 -2.83
C ALA A 31 21.45 -5.85 -3.95
N LEU A 32 22.41 -5.35 -4.73
CA LEU A 32 23.24 -6.11 -5.65
C LEU A 32 24.56 -6.45 -4.97
N LEU A 33 25.05 -7.67 -5.17
CA LEU A 33 26.39 -8.09 -4.76
C LEU A 33 27.25 -8.27 -6.00
N CYS A 34 28.27 -7.43 -6.14
CA CYS A 34 29.29 -7.56 -7.18
C CYS A 34 30.44 -8.40 -6.65
N ILE A 35 30.85 -9.44 -7.38
CA ILE A 35 31.92 -10.37 -7.01
C ILE A 35 32.99 -10.37 -8.10
N ALA A 36 34.23 -10.13 -7.73
CA ALA A 36 35.39 -10.33 -8.60
C ALA A 36 36.23 -11.51 -8.08
N SER A 37 36.54 -12.44 -8.98
CA SER A 37 37.36 -13.62 -8.69
C SER A 37 38.29 -13.87 -9.87
N ASN A 38 39.52 -14.26 -9.56
CA ASN A 38 40.54 -14.72 -10.49
C ASN A 38 40.69 -16.26 -10.45
N GLY A 39 39.72 -16.98 -9.85
CA GLY A 39 39.78 -18.44 -9.69
C GLY A 39 40.48 -18.92 -8.41
N VAL A 40 41.13 -18.03 -7.65
CA VAL A 40 41.80 -18.36 -6.37
C VAL A 40 41.03 -17.74 -5.20
N PRO A 41 40.58 -18.52 -4.20
CA PRO A 41 39.90 -17.99 -3.01
C PRO A 41 40.83 -17.16 -2.09
N PRO A 42 40.28 -16.17 -1.36
CA PRO A 42 38.89 -15.71 -1.39
C PRO A 42 38.64 -14.71 -2.54
N SER A 43 37.45 -14.76 -3.13
CA SER A 43 36.98 -13.71 -4.04
C SER A 43 36.66 -12.42 -3.28
N VAL A 44 36.85 -11.27 -3.92
CA VAL A 44 36.42 -9.98 -3.37
C VAL A 44 34.99 -9.68 -3.79
N SER A 45 34.22 -9.02 -2.92
CA SER A 45 32.85 -8.61 -3.24
C SER A 45 32.48 -7.25 -2.65
N LYS A 46 31.51 -6.58 -3.28
CA LYS A 46 30.97 -5.29 -2.84
C LYS A 46 29.45 -5.26 -2.97
N ARG A 47 28.78 -4.81 -1.90
CA ARG A 47 27.33 -4.59 -1.86
C ARG A 47 27.01 -3.21 -2.46
N ILE A 48 26.07 -3.17 -3.38
CA ILE A 48 25.58 -1.97 -4.08
C ILE A 48 24.09 -1.86 -3.81
N LEU A 49 23.61 -0.70 -3.37
CA LEU A 49 22.19 -0.48 -3.12
C LEU A 49 21.55 0.15 -4.37
N LEU A 50 20.62 -0.56 -4.98
CA LEU A 50 19.83 -0.10 -6.13
C LEU A 50 18.55 0.54 -5.63
N HIS A 51 18.34 1.80 -6.04
CA HIS A 51 17.10 2.54 -5.79
C HIS A 51 16.39 2.83 -7.11
N VAL A 52 15.19 2.30 -7.27
CA VAL A 52 14.35 2.55 -8.46
C VAL A 52 13.43 3.73 -8.15
N LEU A 53 13.57 4.81 -8.90
CA LEU A 53 12.73 5.99 -8.79
C LEU A 53 11.30 5.65 -9.23
N CYS A 54 10.33 5.97 -8.40
CA CYS A 54 8.92 5.69 -8.65
C CYS A 54 8.02 6.67 -7.92
N LYS A 55 6.88 7.00 -8.55
CA LYS A 55 5.79 7.72 -7.88
C LYS A 55 5.19 6.86 -6.76
N PRO A 56 4.61 7.47 -5.70
CA PRO A 56 4.10 6.73 -4.56
C PRO A 56 2.94 5.80 -4.93
N ARG A 57 2.95 4.59 -4.37
CA ARG A 57 1.81 3.68 -4.36
C ARG A 57 1.37 3.45 -2.92
N ALA A 58 0.33 4.16 -2.50
CA ALA A 58 -0.28 4.00 -1.19
C ALA A 58 -1.30 2.85 -1.20
N LYS A 59 -1.33 2.05 -0.14
CA LYS A 59 -2.26 0.95 0.07
C LYS A 59 -2.63 0.86 1.54
N VAL A 60 -3.89 1.12 1.87
CA VAL A 60 -4.38 0.88 3.24
C VAL A 60 -4.43 -0.63 3.50
N ILE A 61 -4.09 -1.03 4.73
CA ILE A 61 -4.07 -2.46 5.10
C ILE A 61 -5.49 -3.01 5.22
N GLN A 62 -6.42 -2.21 5.76
CA GLN A 62 -7.82 -2.53 5.92
C GLN A 62 -8.65 -1.45 5.23
N LYS A 63 -9.57 -1.85 4.35
CA LYS A 63 -10.49 -0.91 3.67
C LYS A 63 -11.61 -0.43 4.59
N THR A 64 -11.92 -1.22 5.61
CA THR A 64 -13.00 -0.99 6.56
C THR A 64 -12.53 -1.34 7.96
N ILE A 65 -12.75 -0.45 8.92
CA ILE A 65 -12.42 -0.66 10.33
C ILE A 65 -13.66 -0.33 11.16
N THR A 66 -13.96 -1.18 12.14
CA THR A 66 -15.07 -0.99 13.08
C THR A 66 -14.56 -0.72 14.49
N PHE A 67 -15.20 0.17 15.24
CA PHE A 67 -14.80 0.54 16.61
C PHE A 67 -16.01 0.74 17.52
N SER A 68 -15.83 0.64 18.84
CA SER A 68 -16.86 1.03 19.81
C SER A 68 -16.61 2.46 20.31
N ALA A 69 -17.68 3.18 20.66
CA ALA A 69 -17.54 4.53 21.20
C ALA A 69 -16.61 4.54 22.43
N GLY A 70 -15.66 5.47 22.46
CA GLY A 70 -14.67 5.58 23.54
C GLY A 70 -13.34 4.85 23.30
N ASP A 71 -13.31 3.88 22.37
CA ASP A 71 -12.09 3.14 22.04
C ASP A 71 -11.11 4.00 21.21
N ALA A 72 -9.92 3.47 20.94
CA ALA A 72 -9.01 4.04 19.96
C ALA A 72 -9.04 3.24 18.65
N ALA A 73 -9.13 3.93 17.51
CA ALA A 73 -8.99 3.33 16.19
C ALA A 73 -7.57 3.52 15.64
N VAL A 74 -7.03 2.51 14.95
CA VAL A 74 -5.71 2.58 14.31
C VAL A 74 -5.85 2.24 12.84
N LEU A 75 -5.53 3.22 12.00
CA LEU A 75 -5.52 3.10 10.54
C LEU A 75 -4.07 2.94 10.10
N GLN A 76 -3.82 2.02 9.17
CA GLN A 76 -2.46 1.76 8.66
C GLN A 76 -2.44 1.80 7.13
N CYS A 77 -1.41 2.45 6.59
CA CYS A 77 -1.15 2.60 5.18
C CYS A 77 0.29 2.19 4.87
N HIS A 78 0.46 1.29 3.91
CA HIS A 78 1.75 0.92 3.34
C HIS A 78 1.97 1.70 2.06
N ILE A 79 3.17 2.25 1.88
CA ILE A 79 3.52 3.08 0.74
C ILE A 79 4.83 2.60 0.17
N GLU A 80 4.87 2.40 -1.15
CA GLU A 80 6.10 2.17 -1.91
C GLU A 80 6.42 3.41 -2.73
N ALA A 81 7.57 4.03 -2.49
CA ALA A 81 7.98 5.24 -3.17
C ALA A 81 9.49 5.46 -3.05
N TYR A 82 10.12 5.98 -4.10
CA TYR A 82 11.46 6.54 -4.01
C TYR A 82 11.61 7.67 -5.05
N PRO A 83 12.09 8.87 -4.71
CA PRO A 83 12.58 9.32 -3.41
C PRO A 83 11.50 9.31 -2.31
N SER A 84 11.93 9.39 -1.04
CA SER A 84 11.04 9.37 0.12
C SER A 84 9.89 10.39 -0.03
N PRO A 85 8.63 9.98 0.12
CA PRO A 85 7.48 10.85 -0.08
C PRO A 85 7.13 11.65 1.19
N ASN A 86 6.40 12.75 1.01
CA ASN A 86 5.63 13.42 2.05
C ASN A 86 4.35 12.62 2.28
N ILE A 87 4.18 12.06 3.48
CA ILE A 87 3.03 11.20 3.83
C ILE A 87 2.15 11.93 4.85
N TYR A 88 0.84 11.94 4.61
CA TYR A 88 -0.13 12.56 5.50
C TYR A 88 -1.51 11.91 5.38
N TRP A 89 -2.36 12.17 6.36
CA TRP A 89 -3.74 11.70 6.38
C TRP A 89 -4.71 12.87 6.26
N THR A 90 -5.87 12.61 5.63
CA THR A 90 -7.01 13.53 5.66
C THR A 90 -8.23 12.84 6.26
N ASP A 91 -9.06 13.65 6.92
CA ASP A 91 -10.38 13.21 7.38
C ASP A 91 -11.40 13.16 6.23
N MET A 92 -12.66 12.89 6.57
CA MET A 92 -13.78 12.81 5.62
C MET A 92 -14.10 14.15 4.94
N TYR A 93 -13.63 15.26 5.50
CA TYR A 93 -13.81 16.61 5.00
C TYR A 93 -12.58 17.09 4.22
N ILE A 94 -11.63 16.19 3.93
CA ILE A 94 -10.39 16.47 3.17
C ILE A 94 -9.45 17.42 3.96
N ASN A 95 -9.69 17.60 5.27
CA ASN A 95 -8.77 18.36 6.11
C ASN A 95 -7.56 17.51 6.45
N ARG A 96 -6.36 18.09 6.29
CA ARG A 96 -5.12 17.43 6.69
C ARG A 96 -5.09 17.27 8.22
N ILE A 97 -4.98 16.03 8.65
CA ILE A 97 -4.91 15.66 10.07
C ILE A 97 -3.54 16.05 10.61
N LYS A 98 -3.54 16.75 11.75
CA LYS A 98 -2.34 17.13 12.50
C LYS A 98 -2.31 16.34 13.80
N ASN A 99 -1.12 16.20 14.38
CA ASN A 99 -0.99 15.56 15.69
C ASN A 99 -1.55 16.48 16.77
N ASP A 100 -2.50 15.96 17.55
CA ASP A 100 -3.15 16.64 18.67
C ASP A 100 -3.55 15.60 19.74
N SER A 101 -4.45 15.95 20.67
CA SER A 101 -4.94 15.01 21.69
C SER A 101 -5.79 13.88 21.11
N LYS A 102 -6.45 14.12 19.98
CA LYS A 102 -7.36 13.19 19.29
C LYS A 102 -6.61 12.31 18.30
N HIS A 103 -5.64 12.86 17.58
CA HIS A 103 -4.97 12.24 16.44
C HIS A 103 -3.46 12.11 16.69
N GLU A 104 -2.92 10.92 16.46
CA GLU A 104 -1.48 10.64 16.51
C GLU A 104 -1.04 9.92 15.23
N THR A 105 -0.23 10.60 14.43
CA THR A 105 0.36 10.06 13.20
C THR A 105 1.81 9.67 13.42
N LYS A 106 2.17 8.44 13.03
CA LYS A 106 3.55 7.93 13.02
C LYS A 106 3.89 7.32 11.68
N THR A 107 5.04 7.67 11.13
CA THR A 107 5.55 7.11 9.87
C THR A 107 6.91 6.47 10.10
N ILE A 108 7.07 5.26 9.59
CA ILE A 108 8.32 4.50 9.61
C ILE A 108 8.75 4.28 8.16
N SER A 109 10.02 4.57 7.85
CA SER A 109 10.57 4.53 6.49
C SER A 109 11.80 3.64 6.44
N TYR A 110 11.81 2.70 5.48
CA TYR A 110 12.93 1.81 5.19
C TYR A 110 13.19 1.76 3.68
N GLY A 111 14.11 2.60 3.21
CA GLY A 111 14.43 2.67 1.78
C GLY A 111 13.25 3.17 0.94
N TYR A 112 12.69 2.29 0.11
CA TYR A 112 11.53 2.58 -0.74
C TYR A 112 10.19 2.20 -0.09
N GLU A 113 10.21 1.50 1.05
CA GLU A 113 9.02 1.06 1.78
C GLU A 113 8.75 1.98 2.97
N HIS A 114 7.51 2.42 3.10
CA HIS A 114 7.06 3.28 4.18
C HIS A 114 5.76 2.73 4.78
N THR A 115 5.62 2.86 6.09
CA THR A 115 4.38 2.52 6.79
C THR A 115 3.96 3.71 7.63
N SER A 116 2.77 4.24 7.35
CA SER A 116 2.15 5.30 8.13
C SER A 116 0.97 4.77 8.93
N ARG A 117 0.88 5.19 10.18
CA ARG A 117 -0.18 4.85 11.11
C ARG A 117 -0.83 6.13 11.61
N LEU A 118 -2.16 6.18 11.56
CA LEU A 118 -2.99 7.19 12.21
C LEU A 118 -3.75 6.52 13.35
N LYS A 119 -3.53 6.98 14.58
CA LYS A 119 -4.30 6.59 15.75
C LYS A 119 -5.29 7.71 16.08
N ILE A 120 -6.55 7.35 16.24
CA ILE A 120 -7.64 8.24 16.64
C ILE A 120 -8.10 7.81 18.03
N ASN A 121 -7.94 8.66 19.04
CA ASN A 121 -8.29 8.38 20.43
C ASN A 121 -9.76 8.71 20.71
N ASN A 122 -10.38 8.02 21.68
CA ASN A 122 -11.73 8.30 22.17
C ASN A 122 -12.74 8.48 21.01
N VAL A 123 -12.82 7.50 20.12
CA VAL A 123 -13.56 7.61 18.86
C VAL A 123 -15.06 7.71 19.15
N SER A 124 -15.74 8.58 18.43
CA SER A 124 -17.13 8.97 18.57
C SER A 124 -17.88 8.83 17.24
N ARG A 125 -19.18 9.12 17.24
CA ARG A 125 -19.99 9.02 16.03
C ARG A 125 -19.50 9.99 14.95
N ASP A 126 -19.00 11.16 15.35
CA ASP A 126 -18.54 12.21 14.43
C ASP A 126 -17.21 11.87 13.74
N ASP A 127 -16.48 10.88 14.25
CA ASP A 127 -15.27 10.35 13.61
C ASP A 127 -15.58 9.26 12.57
N THR A 128 -16.85 8.86 12.43
CA THR A 128 -17.26 7.83 11.47
C THR A 128 -17.22 8.38 10.06
N GLY A 129 -16.48 7.73 9.16
CA GLY A 129 -16.41 8.17 7.78
C GLY A 129 -15.14 7.72 7.05
N PRO A 130 -14.97 8.18 5.81
CA PRO A 130 -13.77 7.92 5.03
C PRO A 130 -12.58 8.73 5.53
N TYR A 131 -11.42 8.07 5.65
CA TYR A 131 -10.11 8.69 5.84
C TYR A 131 -9.23 8.32 4.64
N GLN A 132 -8.35 9.23 4.24
CA GLN A 132 -7.42 8.99 3.13
C GLN A 132 -5.97 9.12 3.58
N CYS A 133 -5.16 8.16 3.16
CA CYS A 133 -3.71 8.22 3.26
C CYS A 133 -3.17 8.79 1.94
N HIS A 134 -2.41 9.87 2.01
CA HIS A 134 -1.77 10.53 0.87
C HIS A 134 -0.25 10.40 0.96
N ALA A 135 0.38 10.18 -0.18
CA ALA A 135 1.83 10.18 -0.34
C ALA A 135 2.24 10.90 -1.62
N GLU A 136 3.21 11.81 -1.52
CA GLU A 136 3.63 12.67 -2.63
C GLU A 136 5.15 12.75 -2.71
N ASN A 137 5.72 12.57 -3.90
CA ASN A 137 7.13 12.83 -4.18
C ASN A 137 7.30 13.58 -5.51
N LEU A 138 8.55 13.82 -5.91
CA LEU A 138 8.87 14.57 -7.14
C LEU A 138 8.35 13.90 -8.43
N LEU A 139 8.02 12.61 -8.41
CA LEU A 139 7.50 11.86 -9.56
C LEU A 139 5.96 11.81 -9.59
N GLY A 140 5.28 12.30 -8.54
CA GLY A 140 3.83 12.35 -8.48
C GLY A 140 3.28 11.95 -7.11
N SER A 141 2.02 11.53 -7.11
CA SER A 141 1.26 11.25 -5.90
C SER A 141 0.56 9.90 -5.97
N GLY A 142 0.21 9.37 -4.80
CA GLY A 142 -0.66 8.21 -4.64
C GLY A 142 -1.42 8.31 -3.34
N ASN A 143 -2.67 7.84 -3.33
CA ASN A 143 -3.52 7.82 -2.16
C ASN A 143 -4.35 6.54 -2.10
N ASP A 144 -4.85 6.23 -0.90
CA ASP A 144 -5.81 5.15 -0.71
C ASP A 144 -6.73 5.44 0.48
N ARG A 145 -7.94 4.88 0.43
CA ARG A 145 -9.06 5.20 1.34
C ARG A 145 -9.41 4.03 2.24
N VAL A 146 -9.65 4.35 3.51
CA VAL A 146 -10.18 3.45 4.54
C VAL A 146 -11.43 4.09 5.14
N THR A 147 -12.46 3.30 5.42
CA THR A 147 -13.70 3.79 6.04
C THR A 147 -13.83 3.27 7.46
N LEU A 148 -14.09 4.18 8.40
CA LEU A 148 -14.23 3.90 9.81
C LEU A 148 -15.73 3.85 10.18
N TYR A 149 -16.18 2.79 10.84
CA TYR A 149 -17.57 2.57 11.25
C TYR A 149 -17.71 2.35 12.75
N MET A 150 -18.73 2.96 13.36
CA MET A 150 -19.09 2.67 14.75
C MET A 150 -19.89 1.37 14.84
N LEU A 151 -19.55 0.51 15.79
CA LEU A 151 -20.38 -0.63 16.17
C LEU A 151 -21.61 -0.12 16.91
N ALA A 152 -22.79 -0.45 16.41
CA ALA A 152 -24.03 -0.21 17.13
C ALA A 152 -24.13 -1.22 18.28
N THR A 153 -24.20 -0.75 19.52
CA THR A 153 -24.66 -1.57 20.63
C THR A 153 -26.17 -1.68 20.51
N THR A 154 -26.68 -2.88 20.22
CA THR A 154 -28.11 -3.16 20.28
C THR A 154 -28.51 -3.13 21.76
N THR A 155 -28.83 -1.96 22.30
CA THR A 155 -29.60 -1.90 23.53
C THR A 155 -30.95 -2.51 23.21
N ALA A 156 -31.23 -3.70 23.74
CA ALA A 156 -32.55 -4.30 23.66
C ALA A 156 -33.54 -3.25 24.18
N PHE A 157 -34.36 -2.71 23.27
CA PHE A 157 -35.52 -1.95 23.68
C PHE A 157 -36.39 -2.91 24.46
N ASP A 158 -36.56 -2.64 25.75
CA ASP A 158 -37.50 -3.37 26.60
C ASP A 158 -38.87 -3.28 25.93
N SER A 159 -39.31 -4.41 25.37
CA SER A 159 -40.54 -4.50 24.61
C SER A 159 -41.70 -4.46 25.60
N SER A 160 -42.07 -3.27 26.06
CA SER A 160 -43.37 -3.04 26.68
C SER A 160 -44.44 -3.46 25.67
N THR A 161 -45.13 -4.54 25.99
CA THR A 161 -46.15 -5.21 25.18
C THR A 161 -47.27 -4.25 24.79
N VAL A 162 -47.31 -3.85 23.52
CA VAL A 162 -48.54 -3.31 22.92
C VAL A 162 -49.40 -4.51 22.51
N GLN A 163 -50.50 -4.73 23.24
CA GLN A 163 -51.53 -5.72 22.87
C GLN A 163 -52.21 -5.27 21.56
N ILE A 164 -51.96 -5.99 20.47
CA ILE A 164 -52.67 -5.80 19.20
C ILE A 164 -53.82 -6.82 19.17
N MET A 165 -55.06 -6.34 19.24
CA MET A 165 -56.25 -7.13 18.90
C MET A 165 -56.18 -7.50 17.42
N ALA A 166 -56.24 -8.81 17.14
CA ALA A 166 -56.22 -9.37 15.80
C ALA A 166 -57.48 -8.97 14.99
N PRO A 167 -57.35 -8.61 13.71
CA PRO A 167 -58.45 -8.74 12.75
C PRO A 167 -58.40 -10.11 12.06
N SER A 168 -59.58 -10.67 11.85
CA SER A 168 -59.83 -11.96 11.18
C SER A 168 -59.36 -11.98 9.73
N SER A 169 -58.86 -13.14 9.32
CA SER A 169 -58.47 -13.48 7.96
C SER A 169 -59.63 -13.42 6.96
N SER A 170 -59.34 -12.99 5.74
CA SER A 170 -59.93 -13.57 4.54
C SER A 170 -58.88 -13.56 3.43
N GLU A 171 -58.48 -14.76 3.01
CA GLU A 171 -57.66 -14.99 1.82
C GLU A 171 -58.52 -14.86 0.58
N THR A 172 -57.96 -14.31 -0.51
CA THR A 172 -58.39 -14.66 -1.86
C THR A 172 -57.17 -14.67 -2.77
N THR A 173 -56.87 -15.87 -3.26
CA THR A 173 -55.86 -16.25 -4.25
C THR A 173 -56.29 -15.84 -5.67
N THR A 174 -55.32 -15.57 -6.55
CA THR A 174 -55.21 -16.10 -7.94
C THR A 174 -54.03 -15.44 -8.73
N PRO A 175 -53.53 -16.06 -9.84
CA PRO A 175 -52.08 -16.18 -10.12
C PRO A 175 -51.56 -15.61 -11.48
N MET A 176 -50.23 -15.78 -11.70
CA MET A 176 -49.47 -15.87 -12.98
C MET A 176 -49.26 -14.56 -13.78
N ASN A 177 -48.20 -14.28 -14.58
CA ASN A 177 -47.10 -15.06 -15.16
C ASN A 177 -46.02 -14.11 -15.79
N SER A 178 -44.94 -14.71 -16.30
CA SER A 178 -43.97 -14.23 -17.31
C SER A 178 -42.78 -13.40 -16.81
N SER A 179 -41.55 -13.47 -17.34
CA SER A 179 -40.80 -14.46 -18.14
C SER A 179 -39.40 -13.87 -18.33
N ASN A 180 -38.36 -14.70 -18.18
CA ASN A 180 -37.02 -14.68 -18.80
C ASN A 180 -36.26 -13.35 -19.02
N ALA A 181 -35.00 -13.31 -18.55
CA ALA A 181 -33.83 -13.14 -19.42
C ALA A 181 -32.51 -13.33 -18.63
N ASP A 182 -31.76 -14.37 -18.99
CA ASP A 182 -30.32 -14.49 -18.73
C ASP A 182 -29.55 -13.43 -19.53
N PHE A 183 -28.44 -12.92 -18.98
CA PHE A 183 -27.30 -12.50 -19.79
C PHE A 183 -25.99 -12.64 -19.02
N GLU A 184 -25.00 -13.22 -19.69
CA GLU A 184 -23.70 -13.63 -19.19
C GLU A 184 -22.58 -12.72 -19.76
N THR A 185 -21.40 -12.82 -19.12
CA THR A 185 -20.02 -12.62 -19.63
C THR A 185 -19.36 -11.22 -19.82
N VAL A 186 -18.33 -10.99 -18.98
CA VAL A 186 -16.89 -10.66 -19.23
C VAL A 186 -16.48 -9.52 -20.18
N ILE A 187 -15.66 -8.57 -19.68
CA ILE A 187 -14.47 -8.02 -20.39
C ILE A 187 -13.33 -7.69 -19.38
N THR A 188 -12.11 -8.10 -19.76
CA THR A 188 -10.78 -7.82 -19.19
C THR A 188 -10.25 -6.43 -19.57
N GLU A 189 -9.54 -5.74 -18.67
CA GLU A 189 -8.64 -4.64 -19.07
C GLU A 189 -7.23 -4.82 -18.49
N GLU A 190 -6.30 -5.07 -19.42
CA GLU A 190 -4.86 -4.83 -19.27
C GLU A 190 -4.62 -3.32 -19.16
N TYR A 191 -3.68 -2.91 -18.29
CA TYR A 191 -3.09 -1.57 -18.38
C TYR A 191 -1.57 -1.67 -18.40
N SER A 192 -1.02 -1.56 -19.62
CA SER A 192 0.38 -1.26 -19.87
C SER A 192 0.70 0.16 -19.39
N GLY A 193 1.74 0.32 -18.58
CA GLY A 193 2.26 1.63 -18.18
C GLY A 193 3.76 1.54 -18.01
N SER A 194 4.47 1.66 -19.12
CA SER A 194 5.93 1.69 -19.22
C SER A 194 6.49 2.99 -18.63
N ASP A 195 6.93 2.96 -17.38
CA ASP A 195 7.83 3.98 -16.80
C ASP A 195 9.18 3.31 -16.48
N ALA A 196 9.94 2.97 -17.51
CA ALA A 196 11.28 2.40 -17.37
C ALA A 196 12.33 3.52 -17.41
N PHE A 197 12.75 4.00 -16.24
CA PHE A 197 13.94 4.83 -16.11
C PHE A 197 15.12 3.94 -15.69
N GLY A 198 16.01 3.64 -16.64
CA GLY A 198 17.21 2.84 -16.40
C GLY A 198 18.29 3.63 -15.65
N VAL A 199 18.91 3.01 -14.65
CA VAL A 199 20.11 3.55 -13.99
C VAL A 199 21.34 2.96 -14.68
N ILE A 200 21.99 3.77 -15.52
CA ILE A 200 23.28 3.42 -16.15
C ILE A 200 24.39 3.90 -15.21
N LEU A 201 25.14 2.97 -14.62
CA LEU A 201 26.34 3.32 -13.84
C LEU A 201 27.58 3.14 -14.72
N SER A 202 28.29 4.23 -14.99
CA SER A 202 29.58 4.21 -15.69
C SER A 202 30.72 3.82 -14.74
N GLN A 203 31.84 3.30 -15.28
CA GLN A 203 33.04 2.94 -14.51
C GLN A 203 33.57 4.12 -13.65
N HIS A 204 33.47 5.34 -14.16
CA HIS A 204 33.87 6.55 -13.43
C HIS A 204 32.93 6.88 -12.26
N GLN A 205 31.62 6.63 -12.40
CA GLN A 205 30.67 6.75 -11.28
C GLN A 205 30.87 5.66 -10.24
N MET A 206 31.32 4.46 -10.66
CA MET A 206 31.69 3.40 -9.74
C MET A 206 32.95 3.76 -8.93
N GLN A 207 33.97 4.36 -9.56
CA GLN A 207 35.20 4.79 -8.87
C GLN A 207 34.95 5.87 -7.80
N LYS A 208 34.09 6.85 -8.07
CA LYS A 208 33.72 7.90 -7.08
C LYS A 208 33.04 7.36 -5.82
N GLN A 209 32.51 6.15 -5.86
CA GLN A 209 31.90 5.43 -4.74
C GLN A 209 32.90 4.44 -4.08
N GLY A 210 34.20 4.53 -4.39
CA GLY A 210 35.26 3.66 -3.88
C GLY A 210 35.11 2.20 -4.32
N ILE A 211 34.55 1.93 -5.51
CA ILE A 211 34.23 0.58 -6.02
C ILE A 211 35.44 -0.08 -6.73
N VAL A 212 36.49 0.66 -7.10
CA VAL A 212 37.70 0.10 -7.73
C VAL A 212 38.93 0.83 -7.19
N SER A 213 39.92 0.08 -6.68
CA SER A 213 41.27 0.57 -6.41
C SER A 213 42.14 0.38 -7.66
N THR A 214 42.76 1.46 -8.14
CA THR A 214 43.85 1.38 -9.12
C THR A 214 45.14 1.00 -8.39
N SER A 215 45.83 -0.03 -8.89
CA SER A 215 47.29 -0.13 -8.76
C SER A 215 47.96 1.04 -9.46
#